data_AF-A0A3D9XGZ5-F1
#
_entry.id   AF-A0A3D9XGZ5-F1
#
_cell.length_a   1.000
_cell.length_b   1.000
_cell.length_c   1.000
_cell.angle_alpha   90.00
_cell.angle_beta   90.00
_cell.angle_gamma   90.00
#
_symmetry.space_group_name_H-M   'P 1'
#
loop_
_entity.id
_entity.type
_entity.pdbx_description
1 polymer ?
#
loop_
_entity_poly.entity_id
_entity_poly.type
_entity_poly.pdbx_seq_one_letter_code
_entity_poly.pdbx_strand_id
1 'polypeptide(L)'
;MSEDPKDKIVQLFKEGTKPKRRRPQSRAGNAVSVNGNGNVVAGGDVHYHLPSPPAARPKVRPGIEHITAEQRAILRKLVEEVAETEARLKRSPRGFSSVYSALFNQFDEVKKLEQIPLDGFEQARSYLYQRRGQLNGMRSAPIKNADQWRKTRYAYIKVNSKAPEDAEALDRYIRKNFNAGSLTELANDELERAYRYIAGRRNKR
;
A
#
# COMPACT_ATOMS: atom_id res chain seq x y z
N MET A 1 36.56 52.62 -39.31
CA MET A 1 35.99 53.36 -38.17
C MET A 1 34.65 52.71 -37.84
N SER A 2 34.72 51.57 -37.14
CA SER A 2 33.60 50.73 -36.74
C SER A 2 33.27 51.07 -35.29
N GLU A 3 32.28 51.93 -35.06
CA GLU A 3 31.78 52.20 -33.72
C GLU A 3 30.85 51.07 -33.29
N ASP A 4 31.24 50.43 -32.19
CA ASP A 4 30.82 49.12 -31.73
C ASP A 4 29.39 49.21 -31.15
N PRO A 5 28.44 48.34 -31.56
CA PRO A 5 27.05 48.36 -31.08
C PRO A 5 26.89 48.20 -29.55
N LYS A 6 27.95 47.85 -28.84
CA LYS A 6 27.98 47.77 -27.37
C LYS A 6 27.90 49.14 -26.69
N ASP A 7 28.49 50.19 -27.27
CA ASP A 7 28.50 51.53 -26.66
C ASP A 7 27.11 52.18 -26.71
N LYS A 8 26.34 51.86 -27.75
CA LYS A 8 24.95 52.31 -27.92
C LYS A 8 24.00 51.68 -26.90
N ILE A 9 24.27 50.44 -26.49
CA ILE A 9 23.49 49.73 -25.46
C ILE A 9 23.82 50.28 -24.06
N VAL A 10 25.08 50.62 -23.80
CA VAL A 10 25.51 51.21 -22.52
C VAL A 10 24.93 52.62 -22.32
N GLN A 11 24.81 53.43 -23.39
CA GLN A 11 24.12 54.73 -23.32
C GLN A 11 22.62 54.57 -23.03
N LEU A 12 21.95 53.59 -23.66
CA LEU A 12 20.52 53.33 -23.43
C LEU A 12 20.21 52.95 -21.97
N PHE A 13 21.12 52.22 -21.31
CA PHE A 13 20.97 51.85 -19.89
C PHE A 13 21.27 53.01 -18.91
N LYS A 14 22.09 54.00 -19.30
CA LYS A 14 22.39 55.18 -18.45
C LYS A 14 21.31 56.25 -18.52
N GLU A 15 20.60 56.39 -19.64
CA GLU A 15 19.50 57.37 -19.80
C GLU A 15 18.18 56.94 -19.14
N GLY A 16 18.00 55.66 -18.82
CA GLY A 16 16.76 55.12 -18.21
C GLY A 16 16.66 55.25 -16.68
N THR A 17 17.74 55.57 -15.97
CA THR A 17 17.74 55.61 -14.50
C THR A 17 17.55 57.03 -13.96
N LYS A 18 16.29 57.48 -13.88
CA LYS A 18 15.94 58.65 -13.07
C LYS A 18 16.14 58.32 -11.58
N PRO A 19 16.79 59.19 -10.77
CA PRO A 19 16.96 58.94 -9.34
C PRO A 19 15.60 58.87 -8.64
N LYS A 20 15.40 57.78 -7.89
CA LYS A 20 14.16 57.50 -7.15
C LYS A 20 13.94 58.61 -6.11
N ARG A 21 12.90 59.43 -6.30
CA ARG A 21 12.44 60.44 -5.32
C ARG A 21 12.30 59.78 -3.94
N ARG A 22 13.08 60.23 -2.96
CA ARG A 22 12.92 59.83 -1.55
C ARG A 22 11.56 60.34 -1.08
N ARG A 23 10.67 59.42 -0.68
CA ARG A 23 9.40 59.78 -0.03
C ARG A 23 9.70 60.49 1.30
N PRO A 24 8.94 61.51 1.70
CA PRO A 24 9.10 62.11 3.02
C PRO A 24 8.87 61.06 4.12
N GLN A 25 9.75 61.07 5.12
CA GLN A 25 9.67 60.24 6.32
C GLN A 25 8.29 60.42 6.99
N SER A 26 7.58 59.33 7.20
CA SER A 26 6.33 59.33 7.97
C SER A 26 6.60 59.78 9.41
N ARG A 27 5.63 60.52 9.94
CA ARG A 27 5.59 61.13 11.27
C ARG A 27 5.96 60.17 12.41
N ALA A 28 6.52 60.76 13.46
CA ALA A 28 6.93 60.17 14.73
C ALA A 28 6.05 59.00 15.20
N GLY A 29 6.69 57.87 15.52
CA GLY A 29 6.01 56.72 16.11
C GLY A 29 5.57 57.02 17.54
N ASN A 30 4.34 56.66 17.88
CA ASN A 30 3.89 56.55 19.27
C ASN A 30 4.73 55.48 19.97
N ALA A 31 5.51 55.87 20.97
CA ALA A 31 6.19 54.93 21.85
C ALA A 31 5.15 54.29 22.79
N VAL A 32 4.78 53.04 22.51
CA VAL A 32 3.95 52.23 23.41
C VAL A 32 4.87 51.28 24.17
N SER A 33 5.05 51.53 25.47
CA SER A 33 5.76 50.62 26.37
C SER A 33 4.78 49.56 26.87
N VAL A 34 5.07 48.28 26.59
CA VAL A 34 4.27 47.13 27.04
C VAL A 34 5.18 46.19 27.83
N ASN A 35 4.87 45.99 29.11
CA ASN A 35 5.55 45.03 29.97
C ASN A 35 4.58 43.91 30.34
N GLY A 36 4.84 42.69 29.86
CA GLY A 36 4.01 41.51 30.08
C GLY A 36 4.37 40.38 29.12
N ASN A 37 4.19 39.12 29.54
CA ASN A 37 4.52 37.95 28.73
C ASN A 37 3.28 37.47 27.96
N GLY A 38 3.35 37.43 26.61
CA GLY A 38 2.30 36.89 25.74
C GLY A 38 1.47 37.89 24.92
N ASN A 39 1.82 39.17 24.90
CA ASN A 39 1.03 40.19 24.18
C ASN A 39 1.51 40.38 22.72
N VAL A 40 0.60 40.32 21.75
CA VAL A 40 0.84 40.77 20.37
C VAL A 40 0.59 42.27 20.31
N VAL A 41 1.63 43.06 20.09
CA VAL A 41 1.53 44.53 19.97
C VAL A 41 1.67 44.89 18.49
N ALA A 42 0.59 45.35 17.87
CA ALA A 42 0.61 45.82 16.49
C ALA A 42 0.22 47.30 16.43
N GLY A 43 1.03 48.09 15.73
CA GLY A 43 0.72 49.49 15.39
C GLY A 43 -0.23 49.62 14.19
N GLY A 44 -1.13 48.65 14.01
CA GLY A 44 -2.05 48.46 12.86
C GLY A 44 -2.85 47.16 13.01
N ASP A 45 -3.57 46.74 11.96
CA ASP A 45 -4.45 45.56 12.01
C ASP A 45 -3.70 44.22 12.14
N VAL A 46 -4.21 43.34 13.00
CA VAL A 46 -3.70 41.97 13.23
C VAL A 46 -4.68 40.95 12.67
N HIS A 47 -4.26 40.22 11.64
CA HIS A 47 -5.03 39.10 11.08
C HIS A 47 -4.56 37.76 11.66
N TYR A 48 -5.32 37.22 12.61
CA TYR A 48 -5.10 35.86 13.10
C TYR A 48 -5.68 34.84 12.11
N HIS A 49 -4.80 34.06 11.48
CA HIS A 49 -5.20 32.87 10.72
C HIS A 49 -5.32 31.69 11.69
N LEU A 50 -6.50 31.50 12.30
CA LEU A 50 -6.76 30.28 13.05
C LEU A 50 -6.99 29.12 12.05
N PRO A 51 -6.33 27.96 12.21
CA PRO A 51 -6.67 26.79 11.43
C PRO A 51 -8.10 26.38 11.75
N SER A 52 -8.91 26.16 10.70
CA SER A 52 -10.29 25.71 10.87
C SER A 52 -10.32 24.37 11.61
N PRO A 53 -11.21 24.19 12.61
CA PRO A 53 -11.32 22.92 13.31
C PRO A 53 -11.62 21.78 12.31
N PRO A 54 -11.00 20.60 12.48
CA PRO A 54 -11.22 19.50 11.57
C PRO A 54 -12.71 19.14 11.55
N ALA A 55 -13.29 19.04 10.35
CA ALA A 55 -14.70 18.72 10.17
C ALA A 55 -15.07 17.44 10.94
N ALA A 56 -16.13 17.51 11.73
CA ALA A 56 -16.65 16.38 12.48
C ALA A 56 -17.06 15.27 11.51
N ARG A 57 -16.34 14.14 11.52
CA ARG A 57 -16.68 12.98 10.71
C ARG A 57 -17.78 12.19 11.42
N PRO A 58 -18.96 11.98 10.81
CA PRO A 58 -20.00 11.17 11.43
C PRO A 58 -19.46 9.75 11.68
N LYS A 59 -19.51 9.29 12.94
CA LYS A 59 -19.23 7.91 13.30
C LYS A 59 -20.43 7.07 12.88
N VAL A 60 -20.36 6.46 11.69
CA VAL A 60 -21.28 5.39 11.30
C VAL A 60 -21.10 4.27 12.34
N ARG A 61 -22.12 4.04 13.16
CA ARG A 61 -22.14 2.87 14.03
C ARG A 61 -22.54 1.69 13.16
N PRO A 62 -21.72 0.64 13.03
CA PRO A 62 -22.15 -0.56 12.33
C PRO A 62 -23.42 -1.09 12.99
N GLY A 63 -24.50 -1.14 12.23
CA GLY A 63 -25.75 -1.79 12.64
C GLY A 63 -25.64 -3.32 12.56
N ILE A 64 -26.72 -4.02 12.91
CA ILE A 64 -26.80 -5.49 12.90
C ILE A 64 -26.53 -6.08 11.49
N GLU A 65 -26.73 -5.30 10.44
CA GLU A 65 -26.52 -5.68 9.04
C GLU A 65 -25.04 -5.77 8.62
N HIS A 66 -24.12 -5.40 9.51
CA HIS A 66 -22.68 -5.33 9.22
C HIS A 66 -21.89 -6.44 9.92
N ILE A 67 -20.70 -6.72 9.39
CA ILE A 67 -19.82 -7.75 9.95
C ILE A 67 -19.47 -7.51 11.42
N THR A 68 -19.36 -8.62 12.17
CA THR A 68 -19.07 -8.58 13.60
C THR A 68 -17.65 -8.10 13.88
N ALA A 69 -17.34 -7.74 15.13
CA ALA A 69 -15.98 -7.36 15.53
C ALA A 69 -14.96 -8.49 15.28
N GLU A 70 -15.36 -9.75 15.48
CA GLU A 70 -14.51 -10.92 15.25
C GLU A 70 -14.22 -11.12 13.76
N GLN A 71 -15.25 -11.02 12.92
CA GLN A 71 -15.10 -11.08 11.46
C GLN A 71 -14.18 -9.96 10.95
N ARG A 72 -14.30 -8.75 11.49
CA ARG A 72 -13.38 -7.64 11.18
C ARG A 72 -11.94 -7.95 11.57
N ALA A 73 -11.71 -8.56 12.73
CA ALA A 73 -10.37 -8.95 13.15
C ALA A 73 -9.75 -9.98 12.20
N ILE A 74 -10.54 -10.95 11.75
CA ILE A 74 -10.11 -11.95 10.74
C ILE A 74 -9.70 -11.26 9.43
N LEU A 75 -10.55 -10.39 8.89
CA LEU A 75 -10.25 -9.66 7.66
C LEU A 75 -9.02 -8.76 7.80
N ARG A 76 -8.88 -8.08 8.94
CA ARG A 76 -7.70 -7.24 9.23
C ARG A 76 -6.41 -8.06 9.20
N LYS A 77 -6.41 -9.22 9.86
CA LYS A 77 -5.26 -10.14 9.85
C LYS A 77 -4.94 -10.63 8.44
N LEU A 78 -5.95 -10.98 7.65
CA LEU A 78 -5.75 -11.40 6.25
C LEU A 78 -5.18 -10.27 5.38
N VAL A 79 -5.65 -9.03 5.55
CA VAL A 79 -5.10 -7.87 4.85
C VAL A 79 -3.65 -7.63 5.22
N GLU A 80 -3.30 -7.77 6.50
CA GLU A 80 -1.92 -7.65 6.98
C GLU A 80 -1.01 -8.72 6.38
N GLU A 81 -1.43 -10.00 6.41
CA GLU A 81 -0.70 -11.10 5.79
C GLU A 81 -0.48 -10.87 4.28
N VAL A 82 -1.50 -10.36 3.57
CA VAL A 82 -1.41 -10.04 2.14
C VAL A 82 -0.42 -8.90 1.90
N ALA A 83 -0.50 -7.82 2.68
CA ALA A 83 0.38 -6.67 2.54
C ALA A 83 1.84 -7.03 2.84
N GLU A 84 2.10 -7.82 3.89
CA GLU A 84 3.44 -8.34 4.19
C GLU A 84 3.99 -9.23 3.07
N THR A 85 3.15 -10.13 2.56
CA THR A 85 3.55 -11.01 1.45
C THR A 85 3.85 -10.18 0.21
N GLU A 86 3.04 -9.16 -0.08
CA GLU A 86 3.26 -8.26 -1.21
C GLU A 86 4.55 -7.44 -1.03
N ALA A 87 4.83 -6.96 0.19
CA ALA A 87 6.07 -6.27 0.57
C ALA A 87 7.33 -7.10 0.32
N ARG A 88 7.29 -8.39 0.66
CA ARG A 88 8.42 -9.31 0.43
C ARG A 88 8.63 -9.64 -1.04
N LEU A 89 7.55 -9.83 -1.80
CA LEU A 89 7.63 -10.41 -3.14
C LEU A 89 7.81 -9.38 -4.25
N LYS A 90 7.13 -8.23 -4.18
CA LYS A 90 7.14 -7.22 -5.26
C LYS A 90 8.26 -6.20 -5.07
N ARG A 91 8.71 -5.63 -6.19
CA ARG A 91 9.68 -4.51 -6.19
C ARG A 91 9.04 -3.20 -5.76
N SER A 92 7.80 -2.97 -6.17
CA SER A 92 6.97 -1.86 -5.72
C SER A 92 5.75 -2.45 -5.01
N PRO A 93 5.82 -2.62 -3.69
CA PRO A 93 4.72 -3.21 -2.95
C PRO A 93 3.60 -2.20 -2.78
N ARG A 94 2.36 -2.69 -2.90
CA ARG A 94 1.19 -1.91 -2.52
C ARG A 94 1.13 -1.83 -1.00
N GLY A 95 1.01 -0.62 -0.47
CA GLY A 95 0.80 -0.42 0.97
C GLY A 95 -0.56 -0.95 1.42
N PHE A 96 -0.74 -1.09 2.73
CA PHE A 96 -1.98 -1.56 3.36
C PHE A 96 -3.23 -0.85 2.81
N SER A 97 -3.16 0.48 2.63
CA SER A 97 -4.26 1.28 2.08
C SER A 97 -4.73 0.77 0.72
N SER A 98 -3.81 0.38 -0.17
CA SER A 98 -4.18 -0.12 -1.50
C SER A 98 -4.80 -1.52 -1.45
N VAL A 99 -4.40 -2.37 -0.50
CA VAL A 99 -5.06 -3.67 -0.26
C VAL A 99 -6.49 -3.43 0.24
N TYR A 100 -6.68 -2.50 1.17
CA TYR A 100 -8.01 -2.10 1.62
C TYR A 100 -8.87 -1.53 0.49
N SER A 101 -8.35 -0.61 -0.31
CA SER A 101 -9.08 -0.07 -1.46
C SER A 101 -9.49 -1.18 -2.44
N ALA A 102 -8.62 -2.13 -2.72
CA ALA A 102 -8.93 -3.24 -3.62
C ALA A 102 -10.01 -4.18 -3.06
N LEU A 103 -10.00 -4.40 -1.74
CA LEU A 103 -11.04 -5.15 -1.02
C LEU A 103 -12.38 -4.40 -1.04
N PHE A 104 -12.38 -3.10 -0.73
CA PHE A 104 -13.59 -2.30 -0.67
C PHE A 104 -14.25 -2.15 -2.03
N ASN A 105 -13.47 -2.09 -3.11
CA ASN A 105 -13.98 -2.10 -4.48
C ASN A 105 -14.71 -3.41 -4.87
N GLN A 106 -14.73 -4.45 -4.01
CA GLN A 106 -15.56 -5.64 -4.22
C GLN A 106 -17.02 -5.43 -3.76
N PHE A 107 -17.29 -4.36 -3.03
CA PHE A 107 -18.57 -4.03 -2.44
C PHE A 107 -19.02 -2.65 -2.92
N ASP A 108 -20.34 -2.44 -2.97
CA ASP A 108 -20.88 -1.13 -3.34
C ASP A 108 -20.76 -0.16 -2.16
N GLU A 109 -20.26 1.05 -2.41
CA GLU A 109 -20.13 2.15 -1.45
C GLU A 109 -19.37 1.91 -0.12
N VAL A 110 -18.66 0.80 0.04
CA VAL A 110 -17.89 0.49 1.26
C VAL A 110 -16.59 1.29 1.30
N LYS A 111 -16.29 1.94 2.43
CA LYS A 111 -15.01 2.66 2.65
C LYS A 111 -14.23 2.17 3.87
N LYS A 112 -14.85 1.35 4.71
CA LYS A 112 -14.29 0.80 5.95
C LYS A 112 -14.75 -0.63 6.15
N LEU A 113 -13.96 -1.43 6.86
CA LEU A 113 -14.34 -2.80 7.24
C LEU A 113 -15.68 -2.84 7.99
N GLU A 114 -15.99 -1.82 8.79
CA GLU A 114 -17.24 -1.73 9.56
C GLU A 114 -18.49 -1.57 8.69
N GLN A 115 -18.32 -1.19 7.42
CA GLN A 115 -19.39 -1.00 6.46
C GLN A 115 -19.59 -2.21 5.56
N ILE A 116 -18.81 -3.28 5.74
CA ILE A 116 -19.00 -4.52 4.98
C ILE A 116 -20.31 -5.18 5.47
N PRO A 117 -21.25 -5.50 4.56
CA PRO A 117 -22.46 -6.21 4.93
C PRO A 117 -22.14 -7.61 5.44
N LEU A 118 -22.97 -8.14 6.34
CA LEU A 118 -22.74 -9.42 6.99
C LEU A 118 -22.53 -10.57 5.96
N ASP A 119 -23.36 -10.60 4.92
CA ASP A 119 -23.29 -11.59 3.83
C ASP A 119 -22.03 -11.42 2.96
N GLY A 120 -21.42 -10.23 2.98
CA GLY A 120 -20.19 -9.92 2.28
C GLY A 120 -18.93 -10.49 2.93
N PHE A 121 -19.02 -11.03 4.16
CA PHE A 121 -17.85 -11.55 4.88
C PHE A 121 -17.13 -12.66 4.10
N GLU A 122 -17.87 -13.65 3.61
CA GLU A 122 -17.30 -14.78 2.88
C GLU A 122 -16.69 -14.35 1.54
N GLN A 123 -17.33 -13.41 0.86
CA GLN A 123 -16.80 -12.80 -0.37
C GLN A 123 -15.48 -12.06 -0.09
N ALA A 124 -15.43 -11.24 0.96
CA ALA A 124 -14.22 -10.51 1.38
C ALA A 124 -13.08 -11.49 1.72
N ARG A 125 -13.41 -12.53 2.50
CA ARG A 125 -12.46 -13.56 2.92
C ARG A 125 -11.89 -14.32 1.73
N SER A 126 -12.76 -14.78 0.83
CA SER A 126 -12.39 -15.49 -0.40
C SER A 126 -11.48 -14.63 -1.29
N TYR A 127 -11.83 -13.35 -1.49
CA TYR A 127 -11.01 -12.41 -2.25
C TYR A 127 -9.58 -12.28 -1.71
N LEU A 128 -9.44 -12.11 -0.38
CA LEU A 128 -8.12 -11.99 0.26
C LEU A 128 -7.31 -13.29 0.15
N TYR A 129 -7.95 -14.46 0.30
CA TYR A 129 -7.28 -15.75 0.07
C TYR A 129 -6.84 -15.92 -1.38
N GLN A 130 -7.69 -15.57 -2.34
CA GLN A 130 -7.34 -15.60 -3.76
C GLN A 130 -6.15 -14.69 -4.04
N ARG A 131 -6.16 -13.48 -3.49
CA ARG A 131 -5.06 -12.52 -3.64
C ARG A 131 -3.76 -13.06 -3.05
N ARG A 132 -3.80 -13.66 -1.86
CA ARG A 132 -2.66 -14.32 -1.23
C ARG A 132 -2.15 -15.49 -2.09
N GLY A 133 -3.06 -16.28 -2.66
CA GLY A 133 -2.74 -17.37 -3.59
C GLY A 133 -2.02 -16.87 -4.85
N GLN A 134 -2.49 -15.77 -5.45
CA GLN A 134 -1.85 -15.13 -6.60
C GLN A 134 -0.42 -14.67 -6.26
N LEU A 135 -0.21 -14.04 -5.10
CA LEU A 135 1.12 -13.62 -4.65
C LEU A 135 2.07 -14.81 -4.48
N ASN A 136 1.60 -15.89 -3.84
CA ASN A 136 2.40 -17.12 -3.68
C ASN A 136 2.63 -17.87 -5.00
N GLY A 137 1.82 -17.64 -6.03
CA GLY A 137 2.01 -18.16 -7.38
C GLY A 137 2.97 -17.33 -8.24
N MET A 138 3.46 -16.17 -7.76
CA MET A 138 4.39 -15.34 -8.52
C MET A 138 5.73 -16.03 -8.72
N ARG A 139 6.39 -15.76 -9.87
CA ARG A 139 7.73 -16.29 -10.18
C ARG A 139 8.80 -15.92 -9.15
N SER A 140 8.64 -14.78 -8.46
CA SER A 140 9.56 -14.35 -7.40
C SER A 140 9.32 -15.05 -6.06
N ALA A 141 8.17 -15.71 -5.85
CA ALA A 141 7.84 -16.37 -4.59
C ALA A 141 8.83 -17.46 -4.14
N PRO A 142 9.21 -18.44 -5.00
CA PRO A 142 10.18 -19.46 -4.61
C PRO A 142 11.59 -18.91 -4.35
N ILE A 143 11.89 -17.68 -4.79
CA ILE A 143 13.21 -17.06 -4.64
C ILE A 143 13.25 -16.18 -3.38
N LYS A 144 12.27 -15.28 -3.24
CA LYS A 144 12.26 -14.27 -2.16
C LYS A 144 11.61 -14.74 -0.86
N ASN A 145 10.80 -15.79 -0.92
CA ASN A 145 10.07 -16.32 0.23
C ASN A 145 10.07 -17.86 0.19
N ALA A 146 11.24 -18.44 -0.08
CA ALA A 146 11.41 -19.87 -0.36
C ALA A 146 10.80 -20.76 0.73
N ASP A 147 11.06 -20.48 2.01
CA ASP A 147 10.60 -21.33 3.11
C ASP A 147 9.07 -21.41 3.20
N GLN A 148 8.39 -20.26 3.19
CA GLN A 148 6.93 -20.23 3.24
C GLN A 148 6.30 -20.76 1.97
N TRP A 149 6.93 -20.49 0.82
CA TRP A 149 6.49 -21.04 -0.45
C TRP A 149 6.55 -22.58 -0.45
N ARG A 150 7.68 -23.17 -0.03
CA ARG A 150 7.84 -24.64 0.09
C ARG A 150 6.87 -25.23 1.10
N LYS A 151 6.72 -24.63 2.29
CA LYS A 151 5.74 -25.06 3.31
C LYS A 151 4.32 -25.12 2.75
N THR A 152 3.93 -24.11 1.98
CA THR A 152 2.59 -24.06 1.35
C THR A 152 2.43 -25.17 0.32
N ARG A 153 3.47 -25.46 -0.48
CA ARG A 153 3.43 -26.58 -1.45
C ARG A 153 3.36 -27.94 -0.76
N TYR A 154 4.18 -28.16 0.27
CA TYR A 154 4.12 -29.38 1.05
C TYR A 154 2.76 -29.59 1.72
N ALA A 155 2.20 -28.53 2.33
CA ALA A 155 0.88 -28.62 2.95
C ALA A 155 -0.19 -29.01 1.93
N TYR A 156 -0.21 -28.37 0.76
CA TYR A 156 -1.17 -28.71 -0.29
C TYR A 156 -0.99 -30.15 -0.77
N ILE A 157 0.23 -30.56 -1.09
CA ILE A 157 0.50 -31.91 -1.57
C ILE A 157 0.05 -32.93 -0.52
N LYS A 158 0.49 -32.78 0.74
CA LYS A 158 0.12 -33.69 1.84
C LYS A 158 -1.38 -33.77 2.09
N VAL A 159 -2.10 -32.67 1.98
CA VAL A 159 -3.57 -32.66 2.15
C VAL A 159 -4.27 -33.39 1.02
N ASN A 160 -3.80 -33.23 -0.22
CA ASN A 160 -4.45 -33.76 -1.41
C ASN A 160 -3.89 -35.13 -1.87
N SER A 161 -2.85 -35.65 -1.22
CA SER A 161 -2.27 -36.96 -1.48
C SER A 161 -2.48 -37.96 -0.34
N LYS A 162 -3.50 -37.75 0.52
CA LYS A 162 -3.78 -38.65 1.65
C LYS A 162 -4.32 -40.02 1.21
N ALA A 163 -5.02 -40.07 0.08
CA ALA A 163 -5.52 -41.33 -0.46
C ALA A 163 -4.33 -42.18 -0.94
N PRO A 164 -4.32 -43.50 -0.69
CA PRO A 164 -3.22 -44.38 -1.09
C PRO A 164 -2.87 -44.26 -2.59
N GLU A 165 -3.88 -44.19 -3.45
CA GLU A 165 -3.71 -44.03 -4.90
C GLU A 165 -2.95 -42.76 -5.27
N ASP A 166 -3.21 -41.64 -4.59
CA ASP A 166 -2.58 -40.36 -4.87
C ASP A 166 -1.18 -40.27 -4.26
N ALA A 167 -0.97 -40.89 -3.10
CA ALA A 167 0.35 -41.04 -2.50
C ALA A 167 1.28 -41.87 -3.40
N GLU A 168 0.83 -43.04 -3.86
CA GLU A 168 1.60 -43.87 -4.80
C GLU A 168 1.84 -43.16 -6.14
N ALA A 169 0.83 -42.47 -6.65
CA ALA A 169 0.95 -41.70 -7.89
C ALA A 169 1.98 -40.57 -7.75
N LEU A 170 2.06 -39.91 -6.59
CA LEU A 170 3.06 -38.90 -6.28
C LEU A 170 4.46 -39.51 -6.21
N ASP A 171 4.64 -40.60 -5.45
CA ASP A 171 5.94 -41.26 -5.28
C ASP A 171 6.49 -41.77 -6.60
N ARG A 172 5.65 -42.41 -7.42
CA ARG A 172 6.02 -42.82 -8.79
C ARG A 172 6.40 -41.62 -9.65
N TYR A 173 5.66 -40.52 -9.56
CA TYR A 173 5.94 -39.31 -10.34
C TYR A 173 7.29 -38.70 -9.94
N ILE A 174 7.56 -38.56 -8.64
CA ILE A 174 8.80 -37.96 -8.13
C ILE A 174 10.02 -38.82 -8.50
N ARG A 175 9.96 -40.14 -8.26
CA ARG A 175 11.06 -41.05 -8.61
C ARG A 175 11.34 -41.05 -10.10
N LYS A 176 10.30 -41.10 -10.94
CA LYS A 176 10.45 -41.17 -12.40
C LYS A 176 10.99 -39.87 -13.01
N ASN A 177 10.54 -38.70 -12.54
CA ASN A 177 10.87 -37.43 -13.19
C ASN A 177 12.07 -36.71 -12.58
N PHE A 178 12.34 -36.93 -11.29
CA PHE A 178 13.36 -36.19 -10.54
C PHE A 178 14.40 -37.09 -9.88
N ASN A 179 14.23 -38.42 -9.94
CA ASN A 179 15.10 -39.39 -9.27
C ASN A 179 15.26 -39.12 -7.75
N ALA A 180 14.23 -38.54 -7.13
CA ALA A 180 14.22 -38.20 -5.71
C ALA A 180 13.43 -39.24 -4.90
N GLY A 181 13.85 -39.47 -3.66
CA GLY A 181 13.16 -40.34 -2.70
C GLY A 181 12.06 -39.63 -1.92
N SER A 182 12.11 -38.30 -1.83
CA SER A 182 11.19 -37.51 -1.00
C SER A 182 10.93 -36.11 -1.58
N LEU A 183 9.80 -35.49 -1.16
CA LEU A 183 9.48 -34.10 -1.50
C LEU A 183 10.53 -33.08 -1.01
N THR A 184 11.27 -33.42 0.05
CA THR A 184 12.28 -32.53 0.65
C THR A 184 13.55 -32.42 -0.18
N GLU A 185 13.85 -33.43 -1.00
CA GLU A 185 15.01 -33.45 -1.91
C GLU A 185 14.80 -32.62 -3.16
N LEU A 186 13.54 -32.27 -3.49
CA LEU A 186 13.21 -31.56 -4.72
C LEU A 186 13.73 -30.12 -4.73
N ALA A 187 14.19 -29.68 -5.90
CA ALA A 187 14.38 -28.26 -6.19
C ALA A 187 13.03 -27.53 -6.26
N ASN A 188 13.06 -26.19 -6.22
CA ASN A 188 11.82 -25.41 -6.19
C ASN A 188 10.98 -25.58 -7.46
N ASP A 189 11.59 -25.67 -8.64
CA ASP A 189 10.88 -25.89 -9.89
C ASP A 189 10.30 -27.32 -9.98
N GLU A 190 11.01 -28.32 -9.48
CA GLU A 190 10.54 -29.71 -9.38
C GLU A 190 9.37 -29.84 -8.39
N LEU A 191 9.46 -29.18 -7.24
CA LEU A 191 8.39 -29.14 -6.25
C LEU A 191 7.12 -28.47 -6.81
N GLU A 192 7.27 -27.40 -7.60
CA GLU A 192 6.15 -26.76 -8.29
C GLU A 192 5.52 -27.70 -9.33
N ARG A 193 6.31 -28.50 -10.04
CA ARG A 193 5.79 -29.53 -10.98
C ARG A 193 5.04 -30.64 -10.24
N ALA A 194 5.58 -31.14 -9.14
CA ALA A 194 4.91 -32.13 -8.29
C ALA A 194 3.58 -31.58 -7.71
N TYR A 195 3.58 -30.33 -7.27
CA TYR A 195 2.38 -29.62 -6.84
C TYR A 195 1.31 -29.56 -7.94
N ARG A 196 1.69 -29.17 -9.17
CA ARG A 196 0.75 -29.09 -10.31
C ARG A 196 0.20 -30.44 -10.71
N TYR A 197 1.02 -31.49 -10.64
CA TYR A 197 0.59 -32.86 -10.89
C TYR A 197 -0.55 -33.27 -9.95
N ILE A 198 -0.38 -33.06 -8.64
CA ILE A 198 -1.41 -33.38 -7.64
C ILE A 198 -2.64 -32.50 -7.79
N ALA A 199 -2.47 -31.20 -8.03
CA ALA A 199 -3.58 -30.29 -8.29
C ALA A 199 -4.41 -30.72 -9.51
N GLY A 200 -3.75 -31.16 -10.59
CA GLY A 200 -4.40 -31.67 -11.79
C GLY A 200 -5.14 -32.98 -11.55
N ARG A 201 -4.63 -33.87 -10.70
CA ARG A 201 -5.33 -35.10 -10.30
C ARG A 201 -6.59 -34.80 -9.49
N ARG A 202 -6.50 -33.86 -8.55
CA ARG A 202 -7.64 -33.43 -7.73
C ARG A 202 -8.80 -32.90 -8.58
N ASN A 203 -8.51 -32.12 -9.61
CA ASN A 203 -9.54 -31.52 -10.46
C ASN A 203 -10.21 -32.51 -11.42
N LYS A 204 -9.65 -33.72 -11.59
CA LYS A 204 -10.22 -34.78 -12.44
C LYS A 204 -11.16 -35.71 -11.66
N ARG A 205 -11.21 -35.58 -10.34
CA ARG A 205 -12.20 -36.22 -9.48
C ARG A 205 -13.45 -35.35 -9.43
#